data_AF-A0A1X1FZT2-F1
#
_entry.id   AF-A0A1X1FZT2-F1
#
_cell.length_a   1.000
_cell.length_b   1.000
_cell.length_c   1.000
_cell.angle_alpha   90.00
_cell.angle_beta   90.00
_cell.angle_gamma   90.00
#
_symmetry.space_group_name_H-M   'P 1'
#
loop_
_entity.id
_entity.type
_entity.pdbx_description
1 polymer ?
#
loop_
_entity_poly.entity_id
_entity_poly.type
_entity_poly.pdbx_seq_one_letter_code
_entity_poly.pdbx_strand_id
1 'polypeptide(L)' 'MKNIKENNIQKALWHIKRHWYHIENNHSNSDITAELFHLKESVEILIRIFNDEKPYPNLDRDEVY' A
#
# COMPACT_ATOMS: atom_id res chain seq x y z
N MET A 1 -9.74 20.83 2.92
CA MET A 1 -9.61 19.42 2.50
C MET A 1 -8.85 18.69 3.58
N LYS A 2 -9.26 17.46 3.96
CA LYS A 2 -8.44 16.60 4.82
C LYS A 2 -7.01 16.59 4.29
N ASN A 3 -6.00 16.57 5.17
CA ASN A 3 -4.61 16.52 4.76
C ASN A 3 -4.39 15.28 3.85
N ILE A 4 -4.16 15.50 2.55
CA ILE A 4 -4.03 14.41 1.55
C ILE A 4 -2.94 13.42 1.97
N LYS A 5 -1.83 13.93 2.53
CA LYS A 5 -0.74 13.12 3.07
C LYS A 5 -1.23 12.20 4.19
N GLU A 6 -1.98 12.73 5.15
CA GLU A 6 -2.54 11.93 6.25
C GLU A 6 -3.52 10.85 5.74
N ASN A 7 -4.40 11.22 4.81
CA ASN A 7 -5.35 10.28 4.19
C ASN A 7 -4.61 9.14 3.45
N ASN A 8 -3.57 9.48 2.71
CA ASN A 8 -2.74 8.51 2.00
C ASN A 8 -1.98 7.59 2.95
N ILE A 9 -1.45 8.11 4.06
CA ILE A 9 -0.82 7.29 5.12
C ILE A 9 -1.84 6.30 5.69
N GLN A 10 -3.05 6.76 6.04
CA GLN A 10 -4.11 5.89 6.57
C GLN A 10 -4.49 4.78 5.58
N LYS A 11 -4.66 5.12 4.29
CA LYS A 11 -4.94 4.14 3.24
C LYS A 11 -3.78 3.15 3.07
N ALA A 12 -2.55 3.61 2.93
CA ALA A 12 -1.39 2.72 2.76
C ALA A 12 -1.24 1.75 3.94
N LEU A 13 -1.42 2.22 5.18
CA LEU A 13 -1.41 1.36 6.37
C LEU A 13 -2.56 0.34 6.38
N TRP A 14 -3.74 0.71 5.89
CA TRP A 14 -4.86 -0.23 5.75
C TRP A 14 -4.53 -1.36 4.76
N HIS A 15 -3.95 -1.02 3.60
CA HIS A 15 -3.54 -2.00 2.60
C HIS A 15 -2.45 -2.95 3.13
N ILE A 16 -1.43 -2.41 3.81
CA ILE A 16 -0.38 -3.23 4.46
C ILE A 16 -1.01 -4.25 5.42
N LYS A 17 -1.91 -3.80 6.31
CA LYS A 17 -2.59 -4.69 7.26
C LYS A 17 -3.43 -5.76 6.56
N ARG A 18 -4.14 -5.38 5.49
CA ARG A 18 -4.96 -6.31 4.71
C ARG A 18 -4.11 -7.41 4.06
N HIS A 19 -3.03 -7.03 3.38
CA HIS A 19 -2.15 -8.00 2.70
C HIS A 19 -1.45 -8.92 3.70
N TRP A 20 -1.01 -8.38 4.85
CA TRP A 20 -0.50 -9.21 5.94
C TRP A 20 -1.55 -10.21 6.42
N TYR A 21 -2.78 -9.77 6.73
CA TYR A 21 -3.85 -10.66 7.15
C TYR A 21 -4.08 -11.79 6.14
N HIS A 22 -4.07 -11.51 4.83
CA HIS A 22 -4.22 -12.54 3.81
C HIS A 22 -3.04 -13.51 3.75
N ILE A 23 -1.79 -13.05 3.94
CA ILE A 23 -0.61 -13.92 4.01
C ILE A 23 -0.69 -14.86 5.22
N GLU A 24 -1.12 -14.35 6.37
CA GLU A 24 -1.23 -15.14 7.61
C GLU A 24 -2.33 -16.20 7.54
N ASN A 25 -3.41 -15.94 6.78
CA ASN A 25 -4.61 -16.77 6.75
C ASN A 25 -4.81 -17.58 5.45
N ASN A 26 -3.94 -17.44 4.45
CA ASN A 26 -3.98 -18.27 3.23
C ASN A 26 -2.94 -19.40 3.27
N HIS A 27 -3.29 -20.54 2.68
CA HIS A 27 -2.39 -21.70 2.52
C HIS A 27 -2.07 -22.03 1.05
N SER A 28 -2.55 -21.20 0.12
CA SER A 28 -2.28 -21.31 -1.31
C SER A 28 -1.00 -20.54 -1.65
N ASN A 29 -0.01 -21.24 -2.24
CA ASN A 29 1.26 -20.62 -2.63
C ASN A 29 1.08 -19.50 -3.68
N SER A 30 0.13 -19.64 -4.61
CA SER A 30 -0.14 -18.60 -5.62
C SER A 30 -0.68 -17.34 -4.96
N ASP A 31 -1.56 -17.50 -3.98
CA ASP A 31 -2.25 -16.38 -3.32
C ASP A 31 -1.26 -15.65 -2.41
N ILE A 32 -0.43 -16.38 -1.66
CA ILE A 32 0.64 -15.79 -0.86
C ILE A 32 1.63 -14.99 -1.73
N THR A 33 1.97 -15.50 -2.92
CA THR A 33 2.91 -14.80 -3.83
C THR A 33 2.35 -13.46 -4.29
N ALA A 34 1.06 -13.42 -4.67
CA ALA A 34 0.39 -12.18 -5.07
C ALA A 34 0.27 -11.20 -3.90
N GLU A 35 -0.08 -11.69 -2.71
CA GLU A 35 -0.20 -10.85 -1.50
C GLU A 35 1.16 -10.27 -1.07
N LEU A 36 2.26 -11.03 -1.18
CA LEU A 36 3.62 -10.52 -0.92
C LEU A 36 4.02 -9.41 -1.89
N PHE A 37 3.67 -9.54 -3.18
CA PHE A 37 3.87 -8.48 -4.16
C PHE A 37 3.13 -7.21 -3.76
N HIS A 38 1.84 -7.29 -3.46
CA HIS A 38 1.04 -6.13 -3.06
C HIS A 38 1.45 -5.53 -1.71
N LEU A 39 1.90 -6.35 -0.76
CA LEU A 39 2.47 -5.89 0.50
C LEU A 39 3.71 -5.04 0.27
N LYS A 40 4.64 -5.51 -0.57
CA LYS A 40 5.85 -4.76 -0.95
C LYS A 40 5.50 -3.41 -1.57
N GLU A 41 4.62 -3.39 -2.57
CA GLU A 41 4.17 -2.14 -3.22
C GLU A 41 3.52 -1.18 -2.22
N SER A 42 2.71 -1.68 -1.29
CA SER A 42 2.05 -0.85 -0.26
C SER A 42 3.04 -0.20 0.70
N VAL A 43 4.13 -0.91 1.05
CA VAL A 43 5.22 -0.36 1.86
C VAL A 43 6.01 0.70 1.09
N GLU A 44 6.33 0.45 -0.19
CA GLU A 44 7.01 1.42 -1.04
C GLU A 44 6.18 2.71 -1.18
N ILE A 45 4.87 2.60 -1.42
CA ILE A 45 3.94 3.74 -1.43
C ILE A 45 4.01 4.53 -0.12
N LEU A 46 4.00 3.85 1.04
CA LEU A 46 4.09 4.51 2.34
C LEU A 46 5.40 5.31 2.51
N ILE A 47 6.53 4.73 2.10
CA ILE A 47 7.84 5.40 2.14
C ILE A 47 7.82 6.66 1.28
N ARG A 48 7.25 6.58 0.08
CA ARG A 48 7.15 7.71 -0.86
C ARG A 48 6.30 8.85 -0.29
N ILE A 49 5.16 8.52 0.33
CA ILE A 49 4.32 9.53 0.99
C ILE A 49 5.08 10.22 2.12
N PHE A 50 5.85 9.48 2.93
CA PHE A 50 6.67 10.09 3.98
C PHE A 50 7.71 11.06 3.43
N ASN A 51 8.29 10.74 2.28
CA ASN A 51 9.27 11.55 1.55
C ASN A 51 8.65 12.67 0.69
N ASP A 52 7.35 12.93 0.81
CA ASP A 52 6.64 13.94 0.00
C ASP A 52 6.71 13.68 -1.52
N GLU A 53 6.90 12.42 -1.91
CA GLU A 53 6.82 11.98 -3.30
C GLU A 53 5.37 11.60 -3.67
N LYS A 54 5.03 11.62 -4.96
CA LYS A 54 3.77 11.02 -5.46
C LYS A 54 3.67 9.57 -4.95
N PRO A 55 2.50 9.02 -4.62
CA PRO A 55 2.40 7.60 -4.24
C PRO A 55 2.69 6.66 -5.42
N TYR A 56 2.24 7.01 -6.64
CA TYR A 56 2.45 6.22 -7.86
C TYR A 56 3.26 7.02 -8.88
N PRO A 57 4.48 6.61 -9.25
CA PRO A 57 5.38 7.44 -10.05
C PRO A 57 4.96 7.50 -11.52
N ASN A 58 4.27 6.45 -11.99
CA ASN A 58 3.85 6.27 -13.37
C ASN A 58 2.39 6.64 -13.61
N LEU A 59 1.70 7.17 -12.59
CA LEU A 59 0.29 7.55 -12.67
C LEU A 59 0.13 9.00 -12.24
N ASP A 60 -0.68 9.77 -12.97
CA ASP A 60 -0.99 11.15 -12.59
C ASP A 60 -2.10 11.16 -11.52
N ARG A 61 -1.72 10.79 -10.30
CA ARG A 61 -2.61 10.74 -9.14
C ARG A 61 -1.84 10.98 -7.85
N ASP A 62 -2.41 11.82 -6.99
CA ASP A 62 -1.84 12.13 -5.68
C ASP A 62 -2.45 11.27 -4.57
N GLU A 63 -3.61 10.65 -4.81
CA GLU A 63 -4.28 9.81 -3.81
C GLU A 63 -3.86 8.35 -3.94
N VAL A 64 -3.67 7.68 -2.81
CA VAL A 64 -3.64 6.22 -2.70
C VAL A 64 -5.06 5.69 -2.83
N TYR A 65 -5.29 4.73 -3.72
CA TYR A 65 -6.58 4.16 -4.19
C TYR A 65 -7.76 5.13 -4.33
#